data_AF-A0A412Z5T0-F1
#
_entry.id   AF-A0A412Z5T0-F1
#
_cell.length_a   1.000
_cell.length_b   1.000
_cell.length_c   1.000
_cell.angle_alpha   90.00
_cell.angle_beta   90.00
_cell.angle_gamma   90.00
#
_symmetry.space_group_name_H-M   'P 1'
#
loop_
_entity.id
_entity.type
_entity.pdbx_description
1 polymer ?
#
loop_
_entity_poly.entity_id
_entity_poly.type
_entity_poly.pdbx_seq_one_letter_code
_entity_poly.pdbx_strand_id
1 'polypeptide(L)'
;MVSILSFIIVILIISILCFLSGRRMAENRAAKNPNAENRTNGNRTAQSINHFLMRHPVMVKGLLLFYIAFAGCFTFPIRSQPFPLDFTKAYLLICSYGIIGWGFAGLYGKAKERAVYPLTLLMTILGMVCRYVLEYGEASNVYNFTMLNILSYIILIPAFTVGAYHYIVKYLISAR
;
A
#
# COMPACT_ATOMS: atom_id res chain seq x y z
N MET A 1 10.27 -21.12 12.86
CA MET A 1 10.34 -19.65 12.97
C MET A 1 10.68 -19.07 11.61
N VAL A 2 9.68 -18.63 10.83
CA VAL A 2 9.95 -17.81 9.64
C VAL A 2 10.59 -16.52 10.15
N SER A 3 11.85 -16.26 9.76
CA SER A 3 12.62 -15.14 10.30
C SER A 3 11.92 -13.82 9.97
N ILE A 4 11.90 -12.86 10.89
CA ILE A 4 11.39 -11.49 10.68
C ILE A 4 11.97 -10.89 9.39
N LEU A 5 13.21 -11.26 9.04
CA LEU A 5 13.88 -10.90 7.81
C LEU A 5 13.12 -11.35 6.54
N SER A 6 12.52 -12.55 6.55
CA SER A 6 11.74 -13.06 5.43
C SER A 6 10.49 -12.22 5.18
N PHE A 7 9.80 -11.80 6.25
CA PHE A 7 8.64 -10.91 6.13
C PHE A 7 9.02 -9.51 5.62
N ILE A 8 10.15 -8.97 6.08
CA ILE A 8 10.68 -7.69 5.58
C ILE A 8 10.98 -7.79 4.08
N ILE A 9 11.62 -8.87 3.64
CA ILE A 9 11.93 -9.09 2.21
C ILE A 9 10.63 -9.14 1.39
N VAL A 10 9.61 -9.87 1.85
CA VAL A 10 8.32 -9.97 1.15
C VAL A 10 7.64 -8.59 1.08
N ILE A 11 7.62 -7.83 2.17
CA ILE A 11 7.07 -6.46 2.21
C ILE A 11 7.82 -5.55 1.22
N LEU A 12 9.15 -5.64 1.16
CA LEU A 12 9.96 -4.87 0.22
C LEU A 12 9.68 -5.25 -1.23
N ILE A 13 9.57 -6.54 -1.54
CA ILE A 13 9.24 -7.00 -2.90
C ILE A 13 7.87 -6.47 -3.33
N ILE A 14 6.84 -6.63 -2.49
CA ILE A 14 5.49 -6.13 -2.78
C ILE A 14 5.49 -4.60 -2.89
N SER A 15 6.26 -3.90 -2.05
CA SER A 15 6.45 -2.45 -2.12
C SER A 15 7.03 -2.01 -3.46
N ILE A 16 8.11 -2.65 -3.92
CA ILE A 16 8.75 -2.33 -5.20
C ILE A 16 7.76 -2.58 -6.35
N LEU A 17 7.04 -3.71 -6.32
CA LEU A 17 6.02 -4.03 -7.32
C LEU A 17 4.90 -2.97 -7.34
N CYS A 18 4.39 -2.57 -6.18
CA CYS A 18 3.36 -1.54 -6.07
C CYS A 18 3.85 -0.18 -6.55
N PHE A 19 5.08 0.21 -6.20
CA PHE A 19 5.69 1.47 -6.62
C PHE A 19 5.86 1.53 -8.14
N LEU A 20 6.46 0.49 -8.74
CA LEU A 20 6.64 0.39 -10.19
C LEU A 20 5.29 0.39 -10.92
N SER A 21 4.30 -0.33 -10.39
CA SER A 21 2.94 -0.37 -10.95
C SER A 21 2.27 1.00 -10.88
N GLY A 22 2.31 1.67 -9.73
CA GLY A 22 1.71 2.99 -9.54
C GLY A 22 2.35 4.06 -10.43
N ARG A 23 3.68 4.06 -10.54
CA ARG A 23 4.42 4.97 -11.43
C ARG A 23 4.03 4.77 -12.90
N ARG A 24 3.97 3.52 -13.36
CA ARG A 24 3.56 3.22 -14.75
C ARG A 24 2.11 3.66 -15.03
N MET A 25 1.20 3.45 -14.08
CA MET A 25 -0.19 3.92 -14.21
C MET A 25 -0.29 5.44 -14.32
N ALA A 26 0.55 6.17 -13.57
CA ALA A 26 0.64 7.63 -13.68
C ALA A 26 1.22 8.08 -15.04
N GLU A 27 2.28 7.42 -15.54
CA GLU A 27 2.87 7.68 -16.85
C GLU A 27 1.87 7.41 -18.00
N ASN A 28 1.13 6.30 -17.95
CA ASN A 28 0.10 5.98 -18.95
C ASN A 28 -1.05 6.98 -18.96
N ARG A 29 -1.45 7.49 -17.79
CA ARG A 29 -2.46 8.56 -17.68
C ARG A 29 -1.96 9.87 -18.28
N ALA A 30 -0.69 10.19 -18.10
CA ALA A 30 -0.07 11.36 -18.73
C ALA A 30 0.03 11.19 -20.26
N ALA A 31 0.33 9.99 -20.77
CA ALA A 31 0.39 9.69 -22.20
C ALA A 31 -0.97 9.75 -22.91
N LYS A 32 -2.09 9.56 -22.19
CA LYS A 32 -3.45 9.71 -22.73
C LYS A 32 -3.86 11.18 -22.90
N ASN A 33 -3.06 12.13 -22.44
CA ASN A 33 -3.18 13.56 -22.74
C ASN A 33 -2.47 13.82 -24.09
N PRO A 34 -3.14 14.37 -25.13
CA PRO A 34 -2.72 14.29 -26.54
C PRO A 34 -1.39 14.93 -26.95
N ASN A 35 -0.56 15.42 -26.01
CA ASN A 35 0.66 16.17 -26.32
C ASN A 35 1.97 15.42 -26.04
N ALA A 36 1.93 14.09 -25.91
CA ALA A 36 3.09 13.25 -25.59
C ALA A 36 3.49 12.33 -26.76
N GLU A 37 3.52 12.84 -27.98
CA GLU A 37 4.13 12.15 -29.12
C GLU A 37 5.63 12.45 -29.18
N ASN A 38 6.39 11.86 -28.26
CA ASN A 38 7.71 11.27 -28.54
C ASN A 38 8.36 10.83 -27.23
N ARG A 39 8.64 9.53 -27.12
CA ARG A 39 9.56 8.80 -26.21
C ARG A 39 8.96 7.41 -26.02
N THR A 40 9.59 6.29 -26.32
CA THR A 40 11.00 6.00 -26.55
C THR A 40 11.11 4.56 -27.04
N ASN A 41 12.15 4.29 -27.83
CA ASN A 41 12.69 2.97 -28.10
C ASN A 41 13.15 2.33 -26.76
N GLY A 42 12.67 1.12 -26.43
CA GLY A 42 12.96 0.45 -25.15
C GLY A 42 12.78 -1.07 -25.20
N ASN A 43 13.79 -1.79 -24.71
CA ASN A 43 14.01 -3.24 -24.74
C ASN A 43 12.76 -4.16 -24.66
N ARG A 44 12.73 -5.18 -25.53
CA ARG A 44 11.63 -6.16 -25.74
C ARG A 44 11.18 -6.90 -24.46
N THR A 45 12.07 -7.15 -23.50
CA THR A 45 11.75 -7.84 -22.23
C THR A 45 11.00 -6.94 -21.24
N ALA A 46 11.35 -5.65 -21.16
CA ALA A 46 10.57 -4.68 -20.40
C ALA A 46 9.18 -4.49 -21.01
N GLN A 47 9.08 -4.57 -22.34
CA GLN A 47 7.84 -4.45 -23.11
C GLN A 47 6.82 -5.55 -22.80
N SER A 48 7.25 -6.79 -22.51
CA SER A 48 6.37 -7.92 -22.16
C SER A 48 5.70 -7.77 -20.78
N ILE A 49 6.49 -7.43 -19.74
CA ILE A 49 5.95 -7.12 -18.40
C ILE A 49 5.11 -5.84 -18.44
N ASN A 50 5.55 -4.84 -19.23
CA ASN A 50 4.77 -3.63 -19.49
C ASN A 50 3.42 -3.97 -20.10
N HIS A 51 3.36 -4.77 -21.17
CA HIS A 51 2.12 -5.11 -21.87
C HIS A 51 1.14 -5.92 -20.99
N PHE A 52 1.63 -6.78 -20.09
CA PHE A 52 0.78 -7.51 -19.15
C PHE A 52 0.19 -6.62 -18.03
N LEU A 53 1.01 -5.76 -17.42
CA LEU A 53 0.54 -4.80 -16.40
C LEU A 53 -0.36 -3.70 -16.99
N MET A 54 -0.13 -3.31 -18.24
CA MET A 54 -0.94 -2.33 -19.00
C MET A 54 -2.36 -2.82 -19.28
N ARG A 55 -2.58 -4.13 -19.40
CA ARG A 55 -3.85 -4.69 -19.88
C ARG A 55 -4.94 -4.77 -18.80
N HIS A 56 -4.57 -4.69 -17.51
CA HIS A 56 -5.53 -4.84 -16.42
C HIS A 56 -5.27 -3.86 -15.24
N PRO A 57 -5.81 -2.63 -15.26
CA PRO A 57 -5.85 -1.76 -14.07
C PRO A 57 -6.50 -2.44 -12.86
N VAL A 58 -7.33 -3.45 -13.11
CA VAL A 58 -7.94 -4.34 -12.11
C VAL A 58 -6.88 -5.15 -11.35
N MET A 59 -5.81 -5.62 -12.00
CA MET A 59 -4.74 -6.36 -11.33
C MET A 59 -3.92 -5.46 -10.40
N VAL A 60 -3.58 -4.24 -10.84
CA VAL A 60 -2.87 -3.26 -9.99
C VAL A 60 -3.73 -2.89 -8.79
N LYS A 61 -5.04 -2.69 -8.99
CA LYS A 61 -5.99 -2.50 -7.89
C LYS A 61 -5.97 -3.70 -6.94
N GLY A 62 -6.09 -4.92 -7.45
CA GLY A 62 -6.04 -6.14 -6.64
C GLY A 62 -4.76 -6.26 -5.83
N LEU A 63 -3.60 -5.98 -6.44
CA LEU A 63 -2.31 -5.99 -5.77
C LEU A 63 -2.23 -4.96 -4.62
N LEU A 64 -2.73 -3.74 -4.84
CA LEU A 64 -2.77 -2.71 -3.78
C LEU A 64 -3.68 -3.12 -2.63
N LEU A 65 -4.85 -3.70 -2.92
CA LEU A 65 -5.79 -4.18 -1.89
C LEU A 65 -5.22 -5.32 -1.08
N PHE A 66 -4.63 -6.30 -1.76
CA PHE A 66 -3.89 -7.38 -1.13
C PHE A 66 -2.77 -6.82 -0.25
N TYR A 67 -2.02 -5.84 -0.74
CA TYR A 67 -0.91 -5.27 0.01
C TYR A 67 -1.37 -4.55 1.29
N ILE A 68 -2.51 -3.84 1.26
CA ILE A 68 -3.08 -3.22 2.47
C ILE A 68 -3.44 -4.28 3.50
N ALA A 69 -4.13 -5.35 3.09
CA ALA A 69 -4.52 -6.41 4.02
C ALA A 69 -3.30 -7.16 4.56
N PHE A 70 -2.29 -7.43 3.72
CA PHE A 70 -1.04 -8.06 4.09
C PHE A 70 -0.23 -7.18 5.06
N ALA A 71 0.00 -5.92 4.72
CA ALA A 71 0.67 -4.96 5.61
C ALA A 71 -0.10 -4.81 6.93
N GLY A 72 -1.43 -4.75 6.87
CA GLY A 72 -2.34 -4.75 8.02
C GLY A 72 -2.10 -5.93 8.94
N CYS A 73 -2.02 -7.13 8.39
CA CYS A 73 -1.82 -8.37 9.12
C CYS A 73 -0.47 -8.45 9.84
N PHE A 74 0.61 -7.94 9.23
CA PHE A 74 1.97 -8.10 9.78
C PHE A 74 2.49 -6.90 10.56
N THR A 75 1.92 -5.71 10.36
CA THR A 75 2.35 -4.48 11.06
C THR A 75 1.45 -4.07 12.21
N PHE A 76 0.25 -4.68 12.34
CA PHE A 76 -0.61 -4.51 13.50
C PHE A 76 -0.05 -5.24 14.74
N PRO A 77 -0.16 -4.66 15.95
CA PRO A 77 -0.62 -3.30 16.29
C PRO A 77 0.49 -2.26 16.14
N ILE A 78 0.18 -0.96 16.07
CA ILE A 78 1.20 0.12 15.99
C ILE A 78 2.16 0.10 17.18
N ARG A 79 1.62 -0.10 18.38
CA ARG A 79 2.36 -0.23 19.63
C ARG A 79 1.70 -1.32 20.47
N SER A 80 2.48 -2.17 21.13
CA SER A 80 1.98 -3.02 22.21
C SER A 80 3.04 -3.11 23.31
N GLN A 81 2.66 -3.59 24.51
CA GLN A 81 3.59 -3.68 25.64
C GLN A 81 4.88 -4.49 25.33
N PRO A 82 4.82 -5.66 24.67
CA PRO A 82 6.03 -6.39 24.28
C PRO A 82 6.67 -5.88 22.99
N PHE A 83 5.95 -5.12 22.14
CA PHE A 83 6.47 -4.58 20.88
C PHE A 83 6.31 -3.05 20.83
N PRO A 84 7.24 -2.29 21.45
CA PRO A 84 7.25 -0.85 21.37
C PRO A 84 7.37 -0.38 19.91
N LEU A 85 7.00 0.88 19.68
CA LEU A 85 7.08 1.49 18.37
C LEU A 85 8.55 1.82 18.08
N ASP A 86 9.25 0.85 17.50
CA ASP A 86 10.66 0.99 17.11
C ASP A 86 10.80 1.70 15.75
N PHE A 87 11.97 2.30 15.51
CA PHE A 87 12.27 2.99 14.25
C PHE A 87 12.06 2.10 13.02
N THR A 88 12.41 0.82 13.10
CA THR A 88 12.22 -0.14 11.99
C THR A 88 10.74 -0.33 11.68
N LYS A 89 9.90 -0.48 12.71
CA LYS A 89 8.46 -0.66 12.53
C LYS A 89 7.80 0.60 12.01
N ALA A 90 8.18 1.76 12.54
CA ALA A 90 7.74 3.06 12.04
C ALA A 90 8.11 3.25 10.56
N TYR A 91 9.35 2.93 10.19
CA TYR A 91 9.84 3.00 8.82
C TYR A 91 9.03 2.09 7.90
N LEU A 92 8.82 0.82 8.27
CA LEU A 92 8.01 -0.12 7.49
C LEU A 92 6.57 0.37 7.31
N LEU A 93 5.96 0.93 8.35
CA LEU A 93 4.61 1.49 8.31
C LEU A 93 4.53 2.69 7.34
N ILE A 94 5.44 3.66 7.51
CA ILE A 94 5.48 4.88 6.67
C ILE A 94 5.74 4.52 5.20
N CYS A 95 6.73 3.66 4.93
CA CYS A 95 7.08 3.26 3.58
C CYS A 95 5.97 2.44 2.90
N SER A 96 5.42 1.44 3.59
CA SER A 96 4.38 0.58 3.01
C SER A 96 3.13 1.37 2.64
N TYR A 97 2.55 2.09 3.60
CA TYR A 97 1.34 2.86 3.39
C TYR A 97 1.56 4.11 2.53
N GLY A 98 2.78 4.66 2.52
CA GLY A 98 3.17 5.72 1.57
C GLY A 98 3.18 5.22 0.12
N ILE A 99 3.75 4.04 -0.13
CA ILE A 99 3.74 3.40 -1.46
C ILE A 99 2.33 2.99 -1.88
N ILE A 100 1.49 2.53 -0.95
CA ILE A 100 0.07 2.27 -1.21
C ILE A 100 -0.64 3.56 -1.64
N GLY A 101 -0.42 4.67 -0.91
CA GLY A 101 -0.95 5.99 -1.26
C GLY A 101 -0.50 6.44 -2.66
N TRP A 102 0.76 6.19 -3.00
CA TRP A 102 1.29 6.42 -4.36
C TRP A 102 0.60 5.55 -5.41
N GLY A 103 0.42 4.26 -5.12
CA GLY A 103 -0.29 3.33 -5.98
C GLY A 103 -1.71 3.80 -6.27
N PHE A 104 -2.44 4.25 -5.25
CA PHE A 104 -3.77 4.82 -5.44
C PHE A 104 -3.75 6.14 -6.22
N ALA A 105 -2.75 7.00 -5.99
CA ALA A 105 -2.63 8.25 -6.73
C ALA A 105 -2.43 7.99 -8.23
N GLY A 106 -1.57 7.02 -8.58
CA GLY A 106 -1.39 6.57 -9.96
C GLY A 106 -2.62 5.86 -10.53
N LEU A 107 -3.33 5.06 -9.73
CA LEU A 107 -4.49 4.28 -10.18
C LEU A 107 -5.76 5.12 -10.34
N TYR A 108 -6.03 6.08 -9.46
CA TYR A 108 -7.29 6.84 -9.41
C TYR A 108 -7.16 8.28 -9.91
N GLY A 109 -6.01 8.94 -9.75
CA GLY A 109 -5.77 10.34 -10.16
C GLY A 109 -6.38 11.35 -9.19
N LYS A 110 -6.78 12.53 -9.67
CA LYS A 110 -7.36 13.58 -8.83
C LYS A 110 -8.78 13.24 -8.33
N ALA A 111 -9.10 13.70 -7.11
CA ALA A 111 -10.45 13.79 -6.53
C ALA A 111 -11.25 12.48 -6.28
N LYS A 112 -10.59 11.34 -6.04
CA LYS A 112 -11.24 10.05 -5.69
C LYS A 112 -11.04 9.58 -4.24
N GLU A 113 -10.83 10.49 -3.31
CA GLU A 113 -10.55 10.17 -1.89
C GLU A 113 -11.69 9.41 -1.22
N ARG A 114 -12.92 9.75 -1.59
CA ARG A 114 -14.14 9.08 -1.12
C ARG A 114 -14.18 7.58 -1.47
N ALA A 115 -13.39 7.13 -2.45
CA ALA A 115 -13.21 5.73 -2.76
C ALA A 115 -11.97 5.13 -2.07
N VAL A 116 -10.89 5.90 -1.89
CA VAL A 116 -9.64 5.42 -1.29
C VAL A 116 -9.78 5.17 0.21
N TYR A 117 -10.47 6.05 0.94
CA TYR A 117 -10.65 5.93 2.39
C TYR A 117 -11.40 4.64 2.79
N PRO A 118 -12.65 4.39 2.34
CA PRO A 118 -13.40 3.20 2.76
C PRO A 118 -12.73 1.90 2.32
N LEU A 119 -12.03 1.92 1.18
CA LEU A 119 -11.34 0.77 0.63
C LEU A 119 -10.08 0.42 1.45
N THR A 120 -9.31 1.43 1.84
CA THR A 120 -8.18 1.26 2.78
C THR A 120 -8.69 0.75 4.12
N LEU A 121 -9.73 1.38 4.67
CA LEU A 121 -10.36 0.99 5.93
C LEU A 121 -10.80 -0.47 5.93
N LEU A 122 -11.55 -0.90 4.90
CA LEU A 122 -12.02 -2.27 4.76
C LEU A 122 -10.85 -3.28 4.75
N MET A 123 -9.82 -3.00 3.95
CA MET A 123 -8.67 -3.88 3.83
C MET A 123 -7.80 -3.88 5.09
N THR A 124 -7.73 -2.75 5.82
CA THR A 124 -7.08 -2.67 7.13
C THR A 124 -7.80 -3.56 8.15
N ILE A 125 -9.14 -3.51 8.19
CA ILE A 125 -9.96 -4.40 9.03
C ILE A 125 -9.72 -5.87 8.64
N LEU A 126 -9.73 -6.18 7.35
CA LEU A 126 -9.45 -7.53 6.87
C LEU A 126 -8.06 -8.02 7.29
N GLY A 127 -7.04 -7.16 7.22
CA GLY A 127 -5.69 -7.46 7.71
C GLY A 127 -5.65 -7.75 9.21
N MET A 128 -6.36 -6.96 10.03
CA MET A 128 -6.47 -7.21 11.47
C MET A 128 -7.20 -8.52 11.77
N VAL A 129 -8.31 -8.82 11.06
CA VAL A 129 -9.02 -10.10 11.22
C VAL A 129 -8.12 -11.27 10.84
N CYS A 130 -7.34 -11.14 9.77
CA CYS A 130 -6.34 -12.14 9.39
C CYS A 130 -5.33 -12.37 10.52
N ARG A 131 -4.80 -11.29 11.11
CA ARG A 131 -3.89 -11.38 12.26
C ARG A 131 -4.54 -12.07 13.46
N TYR A 132 -5.79 -11.74 13.78
CA TYR A 132 -6.54 -12.33 14.88
C TYR A 132 -6.69 -13.85 14.71
N VAL A 133 -7.02 -14.30 13.50
CA VAL A 133 -7.19 -15.72 13.18
C VAL A 133 -5.85 -16.46 13.24
N LEU A 134 -4.77 -15.84 12.77
CA LEU A 134 -3.42 -16.45 12.83
C LEU A 134 -2.88 -16.59 14.26
N GLU A 135 -3.20 -15.66 15.14
CA GLU A 135 -2.79 -15.67 16.56
C GLU A 135 -3.88 -16.25 17.48
N TYR A 136 -4.89 -16.93 16.93
CA TYR A 136 -6.00 -17.42 17.73
C TYR A 136 -5.54 -18.45 18.78
N GLY A 137 -5.78 -18.15 20.06
CA GLY A 137 -5.34 -18.98 21.18
C GLY A 137 -3.95 -18.65 21.72
N GLU A 138 -3.22 -17.74 21.08
CA GLU A 138 -1.94 -17.25 21.59
C GLU A 138 -2.13 -16.09 22.60
N ALA A 139 -1.21 -15.97 23.56
CA ALA A 139 -1.15 -14.80 24.46
C ALA A 139 -0.95 -13.48 23.68
N SER A 140 -0.38 -13.55 22.48
CA SER A 140 -0.20 -12.44 21.55
C SER A 140 -1.50 -11.73 21.21
N ASN A 141 -2.58 -12.49 21.06
CA ASN A 141 -3.89 -11.96 20.76
C ASN A 141 -4.40 -11.01 21.86
N VAL A 142 -4.17 -11.36 23.14
CA VAL A 142 -4.69 -10.63 24.30
C VAL A 142 -4.11 -9.22 24.40
N TYR A 143 -2.80 -9.06 24.19
CA TYR A 143 -2.16 -7.74 24.27
C TYR A 143 -2.13 -6.99 22.93
N ASN A 144 -2.30 -7.68 21.80
CA ASN A 144 -2.37 -7.04 20.48
C ASN A 144 -3.77 -6.42 20.23
N PHE A 145 -4.85 -7.14 20.54
CA PHE A 145 -6.23 -6.73 20.27
C PHE A 145 -6.88 -5.97 21.43
N THR A 146 -6.20 -4.93 21.91
CA THR A 146 -6.78 -3.97 22.86
C THR A 146 -7.58 -2.90 22.11
N MET A 147 -8.58 -2.30 22.76
CA MET A 147 -9.38 -1.22 22.16
C MET A 147 -8.50 -0.07 21.64
N LEU A 148 -7.46 0.31 22.38
CA LEU A 148 -6.53 1.38 21.98
C LEU A 148 -5.75 1.01 20.72
N ASN A 149 -5.27 -0.24 20.62
CA ASN A 149 -4.53 -0.70 19.44
C ASN A 149 -5.42 -0.79 18.21
N ILE A 150 -6.63 -1.33 18.36
CA ILE A 150 -7.61 -1.42 17.27
C ILE A 150 -7.97 -0.02 16.79
N LEU A 151 -8.35 0.88 17.70
CA LEU A 151 -8.81 2.22 17.35
C LEU A 151 -7.68 3.07 16.74
N SER A 152 -6.48 3.04 17.33
CA SER A 152 -5.34 3.76 16.77
C SER A 152 -4.97 3.25 15.38
N TYR A 153 -5.03 1.94 15.12
CA TYR A 153 -4.73 1.40 13.81
C TYR A 153 -5.79 1.74 12.75
N ILE A 154 -7.06 1.58 13.10
CA ILE A 154 -8.20 1.89 12.22
C ILE A 154 -8.25 3.38 11.84
N ILE A 155 -7.84 4.27 12.74
CA ILE A 155 -7.82 5.71 12.47
C ILE A 155 -6.56 6.11 11.71
N LEU A 156 -5.38 5.73 12.23
CA LEU A 156 -4.10 6.24 11.73
C LEU A 156 -3.79 5.75 10.33
N ILE A 157 -4.04 4.47 10.03
CA ILE A 157 -3.65 3.87 8.75
C ILE A 157 -4.44 4.45 7.57
N PRO A 158 -5.78 4.49 7.58
CA PRO A 158 -6.53 5.11 6.49
C PRO A 158 -6.26 6.61 6.37
N ALA A 159 -6.14 7.33 7.50
CA ALA A 159 -5.83 8.76 7.50
C ALA A 159 -4.46 9.04 6.87
N PHE A 160 -3.43 8.29 7.25
CA PHE A 160 -2.08 8.41 6.69
C PHE A 160 -2.06 8.06 5.20
N THR A 161 -2.69 6.95 4.80
CA THR A 161 -2.74 6.52 3.39
C THR A 161 -3.44 7.56 2.51
N VAL A 162 -4.54 8.12 2.98
CA VAL A 162 -5.27 9.18 2.27
C VAL A 162 -4.46 10.48 2.23
N GLY A 163 -3.82 10.86 3.34
CA GLY A 163 -2.90 12.00 3.38
C GLY A 163 -1.75 11.87 2.37
N ALA A 164 -1.12 10.69 2.29
CA ALA A 164 -0.09 10.38 1.30
C ALA A 164 -0.63 10.47 -0.13
N TYR A 165 -1.80 9.87 -0.39
CA TYR A 165 -2.48 9.96 -1.68
C TYR A 165 -2.72 11.43 -2.08
N HIS A 166 -3.27 12.26 -1.18
CA HIS A 166 -3.54 13.68 -1.43
C HIS A 166 -2.27 14.44 -1.75
N TYR A 167 -1.23 14.25 -0.93
CA TYR A 167 0.05 14.90 -1.10
C TYR A 167 0.65 14.57 -2.48
N ILE A 168 0.62 13.30 -2.87
CA ILE A 168 1.15 12.85 -4.16
C ILE A 168 0.32 13.39 -5.33
N VAL A 169 -1.00 13.33 -5.24
CA VAL A 169 -1.89 13.88 -6.26
C VAL A 169 -1.69 15.39 -6.45
N LYS A 170 -1.54 16.13 -5.34
CA LYS A 170 -1.37 17.59 -5.36
C LYS A 170 0.01 18.03 -5.84
N TYR A 171 1.08 17.40 -5.37
CA TYR A 171 2.45 17.89 -5.62
C TYR A 171 3.16 17.17 -6.76
N LEU A 172 2.85 15.91 -7.01
CA LEU A 172 3.59 15.10 -8.00
C LEU A 172 2.82 14.89 -9.29
N ILE A 173 1.48 14.78 -9.21
CA ILE A 173 0.63 14.60 -10.38
C ILE A 173 0.09 15.93 -10.90
N SER A 174 -0.18 16.92 -10.04
CA SER A 174 -0.66 18.25 -10.48
C SER A 174 0.45 19.21 -10.93
N ALA A 175 1.71 18.93 -10.59
CA ALA A 175 2.85 19.75 -11.04
C ALA A 175 3.39 19.32 -12.41
N ARG A 176 2.76 18.32 -13.04
CA ARG A 176 3.04 17.80 -14.38
C ARG A 176 1.89 18.11 -15.31
#